data_AF-A0A6P1ISY4-F1
#
_entry.id   AF-A0A6P1ISY4-F1
#
_cell.length_a   1.000
_cell.length_b   1.000
_cell.length_c   1.000
_cell.angle_alpha   90.00
_cell.angle_beta   90.00
_cell.angle_gamma   90.00
#
_symmetry.space_group_name_H-M   'P 1'
#
loop_
_entity.id
_entity.type
_entity.pdbx_description
1 polymer ?
#
loop_
_entity_poly.entity_id
_entity_poly.type
_entity_poly.pdbx_seq_one_letter_code
_entity_poly.pdbx_strand_id
1 'polypeptide(L)'
;MSARLRDFLRDFFFSFLERTALRLPSQGHPPNWAEASGEGTAHSWTVAHHAFHPAFAGELPYTLVTVDLKEGVRALGRWREGCTPSVGMAVRGGFEPREDGVDLVFQAVAG
;
A
#
# COMPACT_ATOMS: atom_id res chain seq x y z
N MET A 1 31.81 -17.02 -12.86
CA MET A 1 30.93 -16.27 -11.94
C MET A 1 30.75 -17.12 -10.68
N SER A 2 31.30 -16.68 -9.55
CA SER A 2 31.58 -17.57 -8.40
C SER A 2 30.33 -17.92 -7.58
N ALA A 3 30.32 -19.12 -6.97
CA ALA A 3 29.23 -19.62 -6.14
C ALA A 3 28.80 -18.65 -5.02
N ARG A 4 29.74 -17.80 -4.58
CA ARG A 4 29.55 -16.79 -3.54
C ARG A 4 28.52 -15.70 -3.88
N LEU A 5 28.25 -15.43 -5.15
CA LEU A 5 27.22 -14.47 -5.58
C LEU A 5 25.82 -15.10 -5.63
N ARG A 6 25.73 -16.42 -5.85
CA ARG A 6 24.46 -17.17 -5.78
C ARG A 6 24.00 -17.33 -4.33
N ASP A 7 24.91 -17.61 -3.41
CA ASP A 7 24.59 -17.76 -1.99
C ASP A 7 24.16 -16.40 -1.39
N PHE A 8 24.84 -15.31 -1.74
CA PHE A 8 24.44 -13.96 -1.31
C PHE A 8 23.03 -13.57 -1.79
N LEU A 9 22.68 -13.87 -3.04
CA LEU A 9 21.33 -13.58 -3.56
C LEU A 9 20.28 -14.50 -2.94
N ARG A 10 20.60 -15.76 -2.62
CA ARG A 10 19.69 -16.67 -1.93
C ARG A 10 19.41 -16.21 -0.49
N ASP A 11 20.45 -15.79 0.23
CA ASP A 11 20.33 -15.33 1.61
C ASP A 11 19.70 -13.94 1.71
N PHE A 12 19.95 -13.05 0.74
CA PHE A 12 19.30 -11.74 0.66
C PHE A 12 17.82 -11.84 0.30
N PHE A 13 17.44 -12.78 -0.57
CA PHE A 13 16.05 -13.01 -0.95
C PHE A 13 15.24 -13.73 0.16
N PHE A 14 15.88 -14.63 0.93
CA PHE A 14 15.24 -15.27 2.09
C PHE A 14 15.09 -14.33 3.30
N SER A 15 16.03 -13.41 3.53
CA SER A 15 15.93 -12.47 4.65
C SER A 15 14.85 -11.38 4.47
N PHE A 16 14.48 -11.10 3.22
CA PHE A 16 13.54 -10.03 2.88
C PHE A 16 12.07 -10.46 2.98
N LEU A 17 11.77 -11.77 2.92
CA LEU A 17 10.41 -12.31 3.05
C LEU A 17 10.04 -12.80 4.46
N GLU A 18 10.98 -12.85 5.42
CA GLU A 18 10.70 -13.27 6.80
C GLU A 18 10.47 -12.11 7.80
N ARG A 19 10.54 -10.85 7.36
CA ARG A 19 10.54 -9.69 8.28
C ARG A 19 9.29 -8.81 8.23
N THR A 20 8.13 -9.37 7.89
CA THR A 20 6.81 -8.78 8.16
C THR A 20 6.13 -9.49 9.32
N ALA A 21 6.59 -9.22 10.53
CA ALA A 21 5.81 -9.43 11.75
C ALA A 21 6.27 -8.40 12.80
N LEU A 22 5.67 -7.21 12.75
CA LEU A 22 5.72 -6.28 13.89
C LEU A 22 4.96 -6.94 15.05
N ARG A 23 5.71 -7.52 15.97
CA ARG A 23 5.22 -8.23 17.16
C ARG A 23 4.81 -7.21 18.22
N LEU A 24 3.52 -6.86 18.27
CA LEU A 24 2.93 -6.40 19.53
C LEU A 24 2.63 -7.64 20.39
N PRO A 25 2.67 -7.56 21.73
CA PRO A 25 2.35 -8.69 22.60
C PRO A 25 0.83 -8.92 22.59
N SER A 26 0.29 -9.40 21.47
CA SER A 26 -1.04 -9.99 21.41
C SER A 26 -0.91 -11.44 21.86
N GLN A 27 -1.64 -11.77 22.91
CA GLN A 27 -1.84 -13.10 23.47
C GLN A 27 -1.85 -14.21 22.40
N GLY A 28 -0.77 -15.00 22.32
CA GLY A 28 -0.70 -16.43 21.93
C GLY A 28 -1.41 -17.00 20.69
N HIS A 29 -2.20 -16.26 19.92
CA HIS A 29 -2.95 -16.79 18.78
C HIS A 29 -2.21 -16.49 17.47
N PRO A 30 -2.11 -17.46 16.53
CA PRO A 30 -1.60 -17.17 15.20
C PRO A 30 -2.43 -16.07 14.53
N PRO A 31 -1.80 -15.20 13.71
CA PRO A 31 -2.55 -14.21 12.94
C PRO A 31 -3.58 -14.93 12.06
N ASN A 32 -4.83 -14.48 12.11
CA ASN A 32 -5.85 -14.91 11.17
C ASN A 32 -5.97 -13.89 10.05
N TRP A 33 -6.28 -14.38 8.85
CA TRP A 33 -6.61 -13.52 7.73
C TRP A 33 -8.10 -13.20 7.78
N ALA A 34 -8.42 -11.93 7.59
CA ALA A 34 -9.78 -11.46 7.43
C ALA A 34 -9.83 -10.58 6.17
N GLU A 35 -10.95 -10.66 5.46
CA GLU A 35 -11.19 -9.77 4.32
C GLU A 35 -11.43 -8.35 4.82
N ALA A 36 -10.76 -7.37 4.21
CA ALA A 36 -10.96 -5.96 4.51
C ALA A 36 -12.17 -5.44 3.73
N SER A 37 -13.03 -4.66 4.38
CA SER A 37 -14.19 -4.02 3.75
C SER A 37 -13.83 -3.02 2.65
N GLY A 38 -12.59 -2.52 2.68
CA GLY A 38 -12.12 -1.42 1.85
C GLY A 38 -12.69 -0.05 2.26
N GLU A 39 -13.50 0.01 3.31
CA GLU A 39 -14.09 1.26 3.79
C GLU A 39 -13.19 1.92 4.82
N GLY A 40 -13.05 3.24 4.75
CA GLY A 40 -12.23 3.96 5.71
C GLY A 40 -12.33 5.46 5.62
N THR A 41 -11.40 6.11 6.32
CA THR A 41 -11.28 7.56 6.41
C THR A 41 -9.89 8.00 5.98
N ALA A 42 -9.79 9.03 5.13
CA ALA A 42 -8.49 9.56 4.72
C ALA A 42 -7.73 10.12 5.94
N HIS A 43 -6.58 9.53 6.25
CA HIS A 43 -5.73 9.96 7.34
C HIS A 43 -4.82 11.13 6.94
N SER A 44 -4.14 10.98 5.79
CA SER A 44 -3.23 11.97 5.22
C SER A 44 -3.01 11.67 3.74
N TRP A 45 -2.55 12.66 2.97
CA TRP A 45 -2.28 12.52 1.54
C TRP A 45 -1.10 13.40 1.11
N THR A 46 -0.47 13.02 0.00
CA THR A 46 0.64 13.77 -0.62
C THR A 46 0.54 13.70 -2.13
N VAL A 47 1.13 14.69 -2.81
CA VAL A 47 1.28 14.69 -4.28
C VAL A 47 2.75 14.48 -4.62
N ALA A 48 3.03 13.43 -5.38
CA ALA A 48 4.35 13.15 -5.90
C ALA A 48 4.53 13.88 -7.24
N HIS A 49 5.47 14.83 -7.27
CA HIS A 49 5.88 15.56 -8.48
C HIS A 49 7.20 15.05 -9.07
N HIS A 50 7.87 14.11 -8.39
CA HIS A 50 9.15 13.58 -8.81
C HIS A 50 9.10 12.05 -8.83
N ALA A 51 9.56 11.44 -9.93
CA ALA A 51 9.61 10.00 -10.10
C ALA A 51 10.95 9.49 -9.58
N PHE A 52 10.92 8.79 -8.44
CA PHE A 52 12.08 8.11 -7.89
C PHE A 52 12.44 6.83 -8.65
N HIS A 53 11.47 6.25 -9.37
CA HIS A 53 11.69 5.14 -10.28
C HIS A 53 11.16 5.50 -11.67
N PRO A 54 11.90 5.24 -12.77
CA PRO A 54 11.52 5.65 -14.12
C PRO A 54 10.12 5.20 -14.55
N ALA A 55 9.68 4.03 -14.08
CA ALA A 55 8.35 3.49 -14.39
C ALA A 55 7.19 4.44 -14.01
N PHE A 56 7.38 5.33 -13.03
CA PHE A 56 6.34 6.27 -12.59
C PHE A 56 6.42 7.65 -13.28
N ALA A 57 7.41 7.90 -14.14
CA ALA A 57 7.60 9.21 -14.76
C ALA A 57 6.41 9.63 -15.62
N GLY A 58 5.75 8.68 -16.31
CA GLY A 58 4.56 8.93 -17.13
C GLY A 58 3.28 9.17 -16.33
N GLU A 59 3.34 9.05 -15.00
CA GLU A 59 2.17 9.15 -14.11
C GLU A 59 2.25 10.39 -13.21
N LEU A 60 3.29 11.21 -13.37
CA LEU A 60 3.44 12.43 -12.60
C LEU A 60 2.53 13.56 -13.14
N PRO A 61 1.96 14.40 -12.26
CA PRO A 61 1.86 14.20 -10.81
C PRO A 61 0.81 13.14 -10.45
N TYR A 62 1.07 12.35 -9.41
CA TYR A 62 0.05 11.46 -8.83
C TYR A 62 -0.10 11.68 -7.32
N THR A 63 -1.30 11.38 -6.83
CA THR A 63 -1.65 11.54 -5.42
C THR A 63 -1.64 10.20 -4.70
N LEU A 64 -1.00 10.17 -3.54
CA LEU A 64 -1.04 9.05 -2.60
C LEU A 64 -1.89 9.43 -1.39
N VAL A 65 -2.62 8.46 -0.87
CA VAL A 65 -3.43 8.63 0.34
C VAL A 65 -3.15 7.48 1.30
N THR A 66 -3.07 7.84 2.58
CA THR A 66 -3.11 6.89 3.68
C THR A 66 -4.51 6.88 4.27
N VAL A 67 -5.08 5.71 4.49
CA VAL A 67 -6.46 5.52 4.90
C VAL A 67 -6.51 4.69 6.16
N ASP A 68 -7.21 5.19 7.17
CA ASP A 68 -7.60 4.42 8.35
C ASP A 68 -8.82 3.58 7.98
N LEU A 69 -8.62 2.28 7.79
CA LEU A 69 -9.68 1.34 7.46
C LEU A 69 -10.52 1.01 8.71
N LYS A 70 -11.79 0.62 8.50
CA LYS A 70 -12.72 0.28 9.59
C LYS A 70 -12.21 -0.82 10.51
N GLU A 71 -11.36 -1.72 10.00
CA GLU A 71 -10.76 -2.82 10.74
C GLU A 71 -9.62 -2.37 11.69
N GLY A 72 -9.28 -1.08 11.70
CA GLY A 72 -8.30 -0.49 12.63
C GLY A 72 -6.86 -0.51 12.14
N VAL A 73 -6.63 -0.89 10.87
CA VAL A 73 -5.32 -0.83 10.21
C VAL A 73 -5.23 0.37 9.27
N ARG A 74 -4.01 0.78 8.93
CA ARG A 74 -3.75 1.83 7.96
C ARG A 74 -3.21 1.27 6.65
N ALA A 75 -3.83 1.66 5.54
CA ALA A 75 -3.40 1.29 4.20
C ALA A 75 -2.84 2.51 3.45
N LEU A 76 -1.89 2.29 2.54
CA LEU A 76 -1.40 3.28 1.59
C LEU A 76 -1.86 2.85 0.19
N GLY A 77 -2.43 3.78 -0.56
CA GLY A 77 -2.83 3.54 -1.94
C GLY A 77 -2.83 4.82 -2.77
N ARG A 78 -3.16 4.67 -4.04
CA ARG A 78 -3.33 5.79 -4.96
C ARG A 78 -4.69 6.42 -4.80
N TRP A 79 -4.76 7.72 -5.02
CA TRP A 79 -6.03 8.42 -5.07
C TRP A 79 -6.54 8.47 -6.50
N ARG A 80 -7.78 8.02 -6.71
CA ARG A 80 -8.48 8.21 -7.99
C ARG A 80 -8.85 9.66 -8.19
N GLU A 81 -8.74 10.08 -9.44
CA GLU A 81 -9.17 11.38 -9.95
C GLU A 81 -10.66 11.67 -9.68
N GLY A 82 -10.98 12.95 -9.48
CA GLY A 82 -12.33 13.44 -9.16
C GLY A 82 -12.30 14.72 -8.33
N CYS A 83 -11.88 14.60 -7.06
CA CYS A 83 -11.65 15.75 -6.16
C CYS A 83 -10.27 15.65 -5.49
N THR A 84 -9.81 16.74 -4.89
CA THR A 84 -8.62 16.69 -4.02
C THR A 84 -8.99 15.99 -2.71
N PRO A 85 -8.19 15.04 -2.20
CA PRO A 85 -8.48 14.42 -0.91
C PRO A 85 -8.47 15.46 0.21
N SER A 86 -9.33 15.25 1.21
CA SER A 86 -9.31 15.99 2.47
C SER A 86 -9.16 15.01 3.63
N VAL A 87 -8.32 15.36 4.61
CA VAL A 87 -8.19 14.58 5.85
C VAL A 87 -9.57 14.46 6.52
N GLY A 88 -9.92 13.25 6.96
CA GLY A 88 -11.21 12.97 7.59
C GLY A 88 -12.34 12.59 6.63
N MET A 89 -12.13 12.61 5.31
CA MET A 89 -13.19 12.23 4.37
C MET A 89 -13.41 10.72 4.31
N ALA A 90 -14.66 10.31 4.09
CA ALA A 90 -15.00 8.92 3.83
C ALA A 90 -14.50 8.48 2.45
N VAL A 91 -13.86 7.31 2.41
CA VAL A 91 -13.28 6.75 1.19
C VAL A 91 -13.64 5.27 1.06
N ARG A 92 -13.59 4.80 -0.19
CA ARG A 92 -13.67 3.37 -0.52
C ARG A 92 -12.44 2.95 -1.31
N GLY A 93 -11.85 1.85 -0.88
CA GLY A 93 -10.73 1.18 -1.51
C GLY A 93 -11.17 0.13 -2.53
N GLY A 94 -10.32 -0.12 -3.51
CA GLY A 94 -10.47 -1.16 -4.51
C GLY A 94 -9.13 -1.48 -5.16
N PHE A 95 -9.12 -2.48 -6.04
CA PHE A 95 -7.93 -2.86 -6.79
C PHE A 95 -8.11 -2.55 -8.27
N GLU A 96 -7.08 -1.98 -8.88
CA GLU A 96 -7.03 -1.73 -10.32
C GLU A 96 -5.93 -2.55 -10.97
N PRO A 97 -6.21 -3.28 -12.06
CA PRO A 97 -5.21 -4.02 -12.78
C PRO A 97 -4.20 -3.08 -13.46
N ARG A 98 -2.95 -3.51 -13.50
CA ARG A 98 -1.85 -2.94 -14.28
C ARG A 98 -1.25 -4.03 -15.16
N GLU A 99 -0.44 -3.61 -16.14
CA GLU A 99 0.28 -4.55 -17.01
C GLU A 99 1.04 -5.62 -16.22
N ASP A 100 1.71 -5.23 -15.12
CA ASP A 100 2.52 -6.13 -14.29
C ASP A 100 2.01 -6.32 -12.85
N GLY A 101 0.72 -6.07 -12.57
CA GLY A 101 0.20 -6.25 -11.21
C GLY A 101 -1.14 -5.59 -10.92
N VAL A 102 -1.32 -5.14 -9.68
CA VAL A 102 -2.51 -4.42 -9.22
C VAL A 102 -2.11 -3.23 -8.34
N ASP A 103 -2.81 -2.11 -8.52
CA ASP A 103 -2.74 -0.96 -7.63
C ASP A 103 -3.88 -1.03 -6.62
N LEU A 104 -3.58 -0.80 -5.33
CA LEU A 104 -4.59 -0.42 -4.36
C LEU A 104 -4.94 1.05 -4.57
N VAL A 105 -6.21 1.31 -4.88
CA VAL A 105 -6.75 2.63 -5.15
C VAL A 105 -7.81 3.02 -4.12
N PHE A 106 -7.96 4.31 -3.89
CA PHE A 106 -8.99 4.89 -3.04
C PHE A 106 -9.68 6.03 -3.76
N GLN A 107 -10.98 6.18 -3.50
CA GLN A 107 -11.80 7.26 -4.02
C GLN A 107 -12.77 7.76 -2.96
N ALA A 108 -13.27 8.98 -3.15
CA ALA A 108 -14.31 9.55 -2.31
C ALA A 108 -15.58 8.69 -2.40
N VAL A 109 -16.25 8.49 -1.27
CA VAL A 109 -17.63 7.99 -1.31
C VAL A 109 -18.52 9.16 -1.76
N ALA A 110 -19.23 9.00 -2.89
CA ALA A 110 -20.23 9.97 -3.31
C ALA A 110 -21.31 10.07 -2.21
N GLY A 111 -21.55 11.29 -1.73
CA GLY A 111 -22.61 11.57 -0.75
C GLY A 111 -24.00 11.52 -1.35
#